data_AF-A0AAD2C003-F1
#
_entry.id   AF-A0AAD2C003-F1
#
_cell.length_a   1.000
_cell.length_b   1.000
_cell.length_c   1.000
_cell.angle_alpha   90.00
_cell.angle_beta   90.00
_cell.angle_gamma   90.00
#
_symmetry.space_group_name_H-M   'P 1'
#
loop_
_entity.id
_entity.type
_entity.pdbx_description
1 polymer ?
#
loop_
_entity_poly.entity_id
_entity_poly.type
_entity_poly.pdbx_seq_one_letter_code
_entity_poly.pdbx_strand_id
1 'polypeptide(L)'
;MALEMTLQSQIKAQIAELIHARRPKYKDQPYSWKNFCEAAHVASLSDAARAAYLNEVTTQRGADAALHLGDRAETLRSKVVQYLNNRSVSCTQSQPTQASRPRAA
;
A
#
# COMPACT_ATOMS: atom_id res chain seq x y z
N MET A 1 -3.97 -19.03 -5.50
CA MET A 1 -3.33 -18.17 -6.53
C MET A 1 -4.19 -16.97 -6.96
N ALA A 2 -5.48 -17.12 -7.31
CA ALA A 2 -6.30 -15.97 -7.76
C ALA A 2 -6.55 -14.86 -6.70
N LEU A 3 -6.68 -15.22 -5.41
CA LEU A 3 -6.88 -14.24 -4.32
C LEU A 3 -5.62 -13.39 -4.02
N GLU A 4 -4.41 -13.94 -4.19
CA GLU A 4 -3.18 -13.19 -3.91
C GLU A 4 -2.86 -12.17 -5.01
N MET A 5 -3.24 -12.50 -6.25
CA MET A 5 -3.05 -11.63 -7.41
C MET A 5 -3.95 -10.38 -7.36
N THR A 6 -5.13 -10.49 -6.74
CA THR A 6 -6.01 -9.33 -6.51
C THR A 6 -5.50 -8.45 -5.36
N LEU A 7 -4.96 -9.04 -4.29
CA LEU A 7 -4.41 -8.25 -3.18
C LEU A 7 -3.19 -7.43 -3.61
N GLN A 8 -2.25 -8.03 -4.33
CA GLN A 8 -1.08 -7.31 -4.83
C GLN A 8 -1.44 -6.17 -5.78
N SER A 9 -2.41 -6.41 -6.67
CA SER A 9 -2.92 -5.38 -7.57
C SER A 9 -3.59 -4.23 -6.82
N GLN A 10 -4.36 -4.52 -5.76
CA GLN A 10 -4.97 -3.51 -4.89
C GLN A 10 -3.92 -2.71 -4.11
N ILE A 11 -2.89 -3.37 -3.58
CA ILE A 11 -1.79 -2.69 -2.89
C ILE A 11 -1.08 -1.74 -3.85
N LYS A 12 -0.75 -2.19 -5.06
CA LYS A 12 -0.11 -1.37 -6.10
C LYS A 12 -0.96 -0.15 -6.46
N ALA A 13 -2.25 -0.34 -6.70
CA ALA A 13 -3.17 0.75 -7.01
C ALA A 13 -3.28 1.75 -5.85
N GLN A 14 -3.41 1.26 -4.61
CA GLN A 14 -3.54 2.12 -3.43
C GLN A 14 -2.24 2.89 -3.12
N ILE A 15 -1.07 2.31 -3.42
CA ILE A 15 0.21 3.01 -3.34
C ILE A 15 0.30 4.12 -4.39
N ALA A 16 -0.17 3.89 -5.62
CA ALA A 16 -0.21 4.92 -6.65
C ALA A 16 -1.08 6.13 -6.20
N GLU A 17 -2.27 5.85 -5.66
CA GLU A 17 -3.13 6.90 -5.08
C GLU A 17 -2.43 7.65 -3.94
N LEU A 18 -1.71 6.94 -3.06
CA LEU A 18 -0.93 7.55 -1.98
C LEU A 18 0.18 8.47 -2.51
N ILE A 19 0.84 8.11 -3.60
CA ILE A 19 1.85 8.96 -4.26
C ILE A 19 1.17 10.23 -4.75
N HIS A 20 0.09 10.13 -5.52
CA HIS A 20 -0.63 11.31 -6.03
C HIS A 20 -1.11 12.23 -4.90
N ALA A 21 -1.73 11.67 -3.86
CA ALA A 21 -2.24 12.43 -2.73
C ALA A 21 -1.14 13.12 -1.91
N ARG A 22 0.07 12.55 -1.84
CA ARG A 22 1.18 13.11 -1.07
C ARG A 22 2.02 14.11 -1.85
N ARG A 23 1.96 14.14 -3.17
CA ARG A 23 2.78 15.03 -4.01
C ARG A 23 2.80 16.50 -3.54
N PRO A 24 1.67 17.13 -3.16
CA PRO A 24 1.68 18.53 -2.69
C PRO A 24 2.50 18.75 -1.43
N LYS A 25 2.61 17.75 -0.53
CA LYS A 25 3.35 17.87 0.74
C LYS A 25 4.88 17.94 0.56
N TYR A 26 5.37 17.56 -0.61
CA TYR A 26 6.80 17.52 -0.92
C TYR A 26 7.21 18.57 -1.97
N LYS A 27 6.38 19.61 -2.20
CA LYS A 27 6.60 20.62 -3.24
C LYS A 27 8.02 21.20 -3.23
N ASP A 28 8.54 21.49 -2.04
CA ASP A 28 9.86 22.12 -1.85
C ASP A 28 10.95 21.13 -1.37
N GLN A 29 10.67 19.82 -1.44
CA GLN A 29 11.57 18.77 -0.94
C GLN A 29 11.79 17.65 -1.96
N PRO A 30 12.53 17.91 -3.05
CA PRO A 30 12.70 16.95 -4.15
C PRO A 30 13.44 15.67 -3.73
N TYR A 31 14.43 15.76 -2.84
CA TYR A 31 15.14 14.61 -2.31
C TYR A 31 14.25 13.74 -1.42
N SER A 32 13.52 14.36 -0.48
CA SER A 32 12.55 13.66 0.37
C SER A 32 11.45 12.99 -0.47
N TRP A 33 11.02 13.64 -1.56
CA TRP A 33 10.08 13.08 -2.53
C TRP A 33 10.64 11.84 -3.23
N LYS A 34 11.87 11.92 -3.74
CA LYS A 34 12.54 10.79 -4.40
C LYS A 34 12.65 9.59 -3.46
N ASN A 35 13.09 9.81 -2.23
CA ASN A 35 13.22 8.75 -1.22
C ASN A 35 11.86 8.15 -0.85
N PHE A 36 10.80 8.94 -0.83
CA PHE A 36 9.43 8.44 -0.63
C PHE A 36 8.96 7.60 -1.82
N CYS A 37 9.17 8.07 -3.05
CA CYS A 37 8.81 7.34 -4.27
C CYS A 37 9.55 6.01 -4.40
N GLU A 38 10.82 5.97 -4.00
CA GLU A 38 11.60 4.74 -3.98
C GLU A 38 11.03 3.72 -2.99
N ALA A 39 10.77 4.13 -1.75
CA ALA A 39 10.11 3.26 -0.77
C ALA A 39 8.70 2.81 -1.24
N ALA A 40 7.96 3.70 -1.91
CA ALA A 40 6.67 3.38 -2.48
C ALA A 40 6.75 2.37 -3.63
N HIS A 41 7.75 2.49 -4.49
CA HIS A 41 8.02 1.50 -5.54
C HIS A 41 8.26 0.13 -4.91
N VAL A 42 9.18 0.02 -3.96
CA VAL A 42 9.52 -1.24 -3.27
C VAL A 42 8.32 -1.84 -2.55
N ALA A 43 7.48 -1.02 -1.90
CA ALA A 43 6.26 -1.47 -1.24
C ALA A 43 5.21 -2.06 -2.19
N SER A 44 5.20 -1.60 -3.45
CA SER A 44 4.27 -2.05 -4.50
C SER A 44 4.69 -3.35 -5.19
N LEU A 45 5.92 -3.81 -4.96
CA LEU A 45 6.45 -5.04 -5.55
C LEU A 45 5.88 -6.29 -4.87
N SER A 46 5.91 -7.40 -5.60
CA SER A 46 5.72 -8.73 -5.01
C SER A 46 6.87 -9.06 -4.06
N ASP A 47 6.70 -10.08 -3.22
CA ASP A 47 7.72 -10.44 -2.23
C ASP A 47 9.07 -10.80 -2.88
N ALA A 48 9.04 -11.65 -3.91
CA ALA A 48 10.22 -12.02 -4.67
C ALA A 48 10.88 -10.83 -5.38
N ALA A 49 10.10 -9.94 -5.99
CA ALA A 49 10.64 -8.75 -6.65
C ALA A 49 11.22 -7.73 -5.66
N ARG A 50 10.61 -7.61 -4.47
CA ARG A 50 11.11 -6.77 -3.37
C ARG A 50 12.46 -7.29 -2.88
N ALA A 51 12.58 -8.60 -2.64
CA ALA A 51 13.84 -9.21 -2.21
C ALA A 51 14.95 -9.01 -3.25
N ALA A 52 14.65 -9.22 -4.54
CA ALA A 52 15.60 -8.98 -5.62
C ALA A 52 16.08 -7.51 -5.67
N TYR A 53 15.14 -6.56 -5.59
CA TYR A 53 15.47 -5.13 -5.58
C TYR A 53 16.34 -4.76 -4.38
N LEU A 54 16.00 -5.22 -3.17
CA LEU A 54 16.79 -4.94 -1.97
C LEU A 54 18.19 -5.55 -2.02
N ASN A 55 18.36 -6.70 -2.68
CA ASN A 55 19.68 -7.28 -2.94
C ASN A 55 20.52 -6.41 -3.89
N GLU A 56 19.92 -5.86 -4.94
CA GLU A 56 20.60 -4.87 -5.81
C GLU A 56 20.99 -3.62 -5.02
N VAL A 57 20.10 -3.10 -4.18
CA VAL A 57 20.40 -1.96 -3.32
C VAL A 57 21.54 -2.26 -2.35
N THR A 58 21.57 -3.46 -1.78
CA THR A 58 22.65 -3.92 -0.90
C THR A 58 23.99 -3.88 -1.62
N THR A 59 24.02 -4.33 -2.88
CA THR A 59 25.24 -4.36 -3.70
C THR A 59 25.70 -2.96 -4.11
N GLN A 60 24.78 -2.06 -4.43
CA GLN A 60 25.10 -0.73 -4.97
C GLN A 60 25.33 0.34 -3.90
N ARG A 61 24.58 0.29 -2.79
CA ARG A 61 24.53 1.34 -1.76
C ARG A 61 24.87 0.82 -0.35
N GLY A 62 25.06 -0.49 -0.19
CA GLY A 62 25.38 -1.12 1.08
C GLY A 62 24.15 -1.63 1.84
N ALA A 63 24.41 -2.50 2.81
CA ALA A 63 23.38 -3.19 3.59
C ALA A 63 22.51 -2.26 4.42
N ASP A 64 23.08 -1.21 5.03
CA ASP A 64 22.31 -0.24 5.83
C ASP A 64 21.24 0.48 4.99
N ALA A 65 21.62 0.94 3.80
CA ALA A 65 20.69 1.59 2.87
C ALA A 65 19.55 0.65 2.44
N ALA A 66 19.86 -0.63 2.21
CA ALA A 66 18.86 -1.64 1.88
C ALA A 66 17.92 -1.93 3.06
N LEU A 67 18.45 -2.04 4.27
CA LEU A 67 17.66 -2.25 5.49
C LEU A 67 16.69 -1.09 5.74
N HIS A 68 17.20 0.14 5.71
CA HIS A 68 16.37 1.33 5.92
C HIS A 68 15.30 1.47 4.81
N LEU A 69 15.63 1.15 3.56
CA LEU A 69 14.65 1.16 2.47
C LEU A 69 13.59 0.06 2.66
N GLY A 70 14.01 -1.13 3.08
CA GLY A 70 13.14 -2.27 3.36
C GLY A 70 12.12 -1.97 4.46
N ASP A 71 12.58 -1.47 5.61
CA ASP A 71 11.72 -1.08 6.74
C ASP A 71 10.68 -0.04 6.32
N ARG A 72 11.12 0.99 5.60
CA ARG A 72 10.24 2.06 5.15
C ARG A 72 9.20 1.57 4.15
N ALA A 73 9.59 0.65 3.26
CA ALA A 73 8.68 0.01 2.31
C ALA A 73 7.67 -0.92 3.01
N GLU A 74 8.12 -1.71 3.99
CA GLU A 74 7.25 -2.58 4.79
C GLU A 74 6.23 -1.77 5.60
N THR A 75 6.67 -0.71 6.28
CA THR A 75 5.79 0.20 7.00
C THR A 75 4.71 0.79 6.09
N LEU A 76 5.07 1.21 4.86
CA LEU A 76 4.11 1.74 3.91
C LEU A 76 3.12 0.68 3.45
N ARG A 77 3.62 -0.52 3.12
CA ARG A 77 2.82 -1.66 2.67
C ARG A 77 1.84 -2.11 3.76
N SER A 78 2.27 -2.24 5.00
CA SER A 78 1.42 -2.63 6.13
C SER A 78 0.28 -1.63 6.37
N LYS A 79 0.56 -0.32 6.26
CA LYS A 79 -0.48 0.72 6.33
C LYS A 79 -1.51 0.60 5.20
N VAL A 80 -1.06 0.30 3.99
CA VAL A 80 -1.95 0.09 2.83
C VAL A 80 -2.80 -1.16 3.01
N VAL A 81 -2.19 -2.28 3.41
CA VAL A 81 -2.91 -3.54 3.67
C VAL A 81 -3.96 -3.34 4.77
N GLN A 82 -3.59 -2.66 5.87
CA GLN A 82 -4.54 -2.34 6.93
C GLN A 82 -5.69 -1.47 6.41
N TYR A 83 -5.41 -0.45 5.60
CA TYR A 83 -6.44 0.38 4.98
C TYR A 83 -7.39 -0.43 4.08
N LEU A 84 -6.85 -1.31 3.22
CA LEU A 84 -7.63 -2.16 2.33
C LEU A 84 -8.49 -3.16 3.11
N ASN A 85 -7.93 -3.77 4.16
CA ASN A 85 -8.67 -4.66 5.05
C ASN A 85 -9.82 -3.91 5.73
N ASN A 86 -9.56 -2.73 6.30
CA ASN A 86 -10.60 -1.92 6.95
C ASN A 86 -11.69 -1.50 5.96
N ARG A 87 -11.33 -1.15 4.72
CA ARG A 87 -12.30 -0.83 3.65
C ARG A 87 -13.19 -2.03 3.31
N SER A 88 -12.62 -3.23 3.24
CA SER A 88 -13.39 -4.45 2.98
C SER A 88 -14.39 -4.76 4.11
N VAL A 89 -14.00 -4.53 5.38
CA VAL A 89 -14.87 -4.69 6.55
C VAL A 89 -16.02 -3.69 6.54
N SER A 90 -15.75 -2.41 6.24
CA SER A 90 -16.79 -1.38 6.15
C SER A 90 -17.82 -1.61 5.04
N CYS A 91 -17.40 -2.19 3.90
CA CYS A 91 -18.32 -2.60 2.84
C CYS A 91 -19.19 -3.80 3.25
N THR A 92 -18.72 -4.65 4.15
CA THR A 92 -19.48 -5.81 4.65
C THR A 92 -20.44 -5.42 5.79
N GLN A 93 -20.18 -4.30 6.48
CA GLN A 93 -21.01 -3.80 7.59
C GLN A 93 -22.22 -2.95 7.16
N SER A 94 -22.34 -2.59 5.88
CA SER A 94 -23.45 -1.80 5.35
C SER A 94 -24.64 -2.64 4.86
N GLN A 95 -25.01 -3.70 5.58
CA GLN A 95 -26.33 -4.32 5.39
C GLN A 95 -26.99 -4.75 6.71
N PRO A 96 -27.58 -3.81 7.47
CA PRO A 96 -28.68 -4.09 8.37
C PRO A 96 -30.02 -3.83 7.65
N THR A 97 -30.67 -4.93 7.28
CA THR A 97 -32.12 -5.17 7.43
C THR A 97 -33.04 -3.94 7.47
N GLN A 98 -33.63 -3.53 6.34
CA GLN A 98 -34.93 -2.83 6.41
C GLN A 98 -36.03 -3.87 6.57
N ALA A 99 -36.45 -3.98 7.83
CA ALA A 99 -37.57 -4.74 8.30
C ALA A 99 -38.89 -4.33 7.62
N SER A 100 -39.67 -5.37 7.35
CA SER A 100 -41.10 -5.41 7.09
C SER A 100 -41.91 -4.27 7.73
N ARG A 101 -42.85 -3.71 6.97
CA ARG A 101 -44.03 -3.05 7.55
C ARG A 101 -45.28 -3.52 6.79
N PRO A 102 -46.19 -4.30 7.41
CA PRO A 102 -47.51 -4.52 6.84
C PRO A 102 -48.34 -3.24 7.04
N ARG A 103 -49.02 -2.76 6.00
CA ARG A 103 -50.03 -1.71 6.10
C ARG A 103 -51.39 -2.37 6.27
N ALA A 104 -51.97 -2.14 7.44
CA ALA A 104 -53.29 -2.57 7.85
C ALA A 104 -54.39 -2.11 6.87
N ALA A 105 -55.41 -2.95 6.72
CA ALA A 105 -56.74 -2.61 6.21
C ALA A 105 -57.71 -2.52 7.39
#